data_AF-A0A929EUG3-F1
#
_entry.id   AF-A0A929EUG3-F1
#
_cell.length_a   1.000
_cell.length_b   1.000
_cell.length_c   1.000
_cell.angle_alpha   90.00
_cell.angle_beta   90.00
_cell.angle_gamma   90.00
#
_symmetry.space_group_name_H-M   'P 1'
#
loop_
_entity.id
_entity.type
_entity.pdbx_description
1 polymer ?
#
loop_
_entity_poly.entity_id
_entity_poly.type
_entity_poly.pdbx_seq_one_letter_code
_entity_poly.pdbx_strand_id
1 'polypeptide(L)'
;MSSSRRFPLYGWIGVCVLVIAQGLLLAGIEVVRYWFFPLAWWPYILIVDGLVYHRKGSSLLKHHPREFFLLLPWSVCFWLIFELFNVVLNNWHYVMVPENILQRWAGYAVCYATVLPGLF
;
A
#
# COMPACT_ATOMS: atom_id res chain seq x y z
N MET A 1 -3.97 -34.94 2.19
CA MET A 1 -3.95 -34.19 3.48
C MET A 1 -3.37 -32.81 3.20
N SER A 2 -4.19 -31.76 3.22
CA SER A 2 -3.71 -30.37 3.12
C SER A 2 -2.90 -30.07 4.37
N SER A 3 -1.58 -29.95 4.27
CA SER A 3 -0.82 -29.38 5.38
C SER A 3 -1.27 -27.92 5.49
N SER A 4 -1.80 -27.54 6.65
CA SER A 4 -2.14 -26.14 6.91
C SER A 4 -0.84 -25.34 6.86
N ARG A 5 -0.61 -24.64 5.76
CA ARG A 5 0.57 -23.78 5.59
C ARG A 5 0.50 -22.67 6.63
N ARG A 6 1.61 -22.26 7.24
CA ARG A 6 1.57 -21.16 8.23
C ARG A 6 1.41 -19.81 7.53
N PHE A 7 0.67 -18.89 8.16
CA PHE A 7 0.64 -17.49 7.73
C PHE A 7 2.05 -16.90 7.84
N PRO A 8 2.56 -16.21 6.80
CA PRO A 8 3.95 -15.81 6.76
C PRO A 8 4.22 -14.61 7.68
N LEU A 9 5.48 -14.47 8.11
CA LEU A 9 5.90 -13.43 9.05
C LEU A 9 5.62 -12.01 8.53
N TYR A 10 5.84 -11.74 7.24
CA TYR A 10 5.55 -10.41 6.66
C TYR A 10 4.06 -10.04 6.73
N GLY A 11 3.16 -11.03 6.68
CA GLY A 11 1.74 -10.82 6.89
C GLY A 11 1.45 -10.38 8.32
N TRP A 12 2.08 -11.02 9.31
CA TRP A 12 1.97 -10.60 10.72
C TRP A 12 2.57 -9.22 10.97
N ILE A 13 3.70 -8.89 10.32
CA ILE A 13 4.27 -7.54 10.34
C ILE A 13 3.25 -6.54 9.81
N GLY A 14 2.58 -6.85 8.70
CA GLY A 14 1.48 -6.04 8.17
C GLY A 14 0.36 -5.83 9.21
N VAL A 15 -0.12 -6.89 9.86
CA VAL A 15 -1.14 -6.77 10.92
C VAL A 15 -0.68 -5.83 12.03
N CYS A 16 0.54 -6.02 12.55
CA CYS A 16 1.08 -5.18 13.62
C CYS A 16 1.18 -3.71 13.20
N VAL A 17 1.74 -3.43 12.02
CA VAL A 17 1.88 -2.04 11.52
C VAL A 17 0.51 -1.39 11.33
N LEU A 18 -0.46 -2.10 10.75
CA LEU A 18 -1.81 -1.56 10.53
C LEU A 18 -2.51 -1.24 11.86
N VAL A 19 -2.43 -2.14 12.84
CA VAL A 19 -3.03 -1.94 14.17
C VAL A 19 -2.38 -0.76 14.89
N ILE A 20 -1.05 -0.64 14.85
CA ILE A 20 -0.32 0.48 15.44
C ILE A 20 -0.71 1.79 14.74
N ALA A 21 -0.70 1.82 13.41
CA ALA A 21 -1.07 2.99 12.63
C ALA A 21 -2.51 3.44 12.94
N GLN A 22 -3.45 2.50 13.02
CA GLN A 22 -4.84 2.77 13.41
C GLN A 22 -4.93 3.32 14.83
N GLY A 23 -4.20 2.74 15.79
CA GLY A 23 -4.16 3.24 17.17
C GLY A 23 -3.61 4.66 17.27
N LEU A 24 -2.52 4.97 16.56
CA LEU A 24 -1.93 6.30 16.53
C LEU A 24 -2.82 7.33 15.82
N LEU A 25 -3.56 6.91 14.78
CA LEU A 25 -4.55 7.75 14.12
C LEU A 25 -5.66 8.14 15.11
N LEU A 26 -6.19 7.17 15.87
CA LEU A 26 -7.22 7.39 16.88
C LEU A 26 -6.73 8.24 18.06
N ALA A 27 -5.43 8.14 18.39
CA ALA A 27 -4.78 9.00 19.38
C ALA A 27 -4.53 10.44 18.89
N GLY A 28 -4.87 10.75 17.63
CA GLY A 28 -4.77 12.11 17.08
C GLY A 28 -3.36 12.55 16.70
N ILE A 29 -2.41 11.62 16.51
CA ILE A 29 -1.03 11.97 16.13
C ILE A 29 -1.01 12.56 14.72
N GLU A 30 -0.65 13.84 14.59
CA GLU A 30 -0.73 14.58 13.33
C GLU A 30 0.09 13.95 12.20
N VAL A 31 1.32 13.50 12.50
CA VAL A 31 2.19 12.84 11.50
C VAL A 31 1.49 11.61 10.92
N VAL A 32 0.79 10.83 11.75
CA VAL A 32 0.06 9.66 11.27
C VAL A 32 -1.14 10.08 10.42
N ARG A 33 -1.83 11.18 10.72
CA ARG A 33 -2.91 11.68 9.84
C ARG A 33 -2.41 12.00 8.43
N TYR A 34 -1.23 12.62 8.30
CA TYR A 34 -0.62 12.93 7.00
C TYR A 34 -0.22 11.67 6.23
N TRP A 35 0.29 10.65 6.93
CA TRP A 35 0.88 9.45 6.33
C TRP A 35 -0.01 8.21 6.46
N PHE A 36 -1.28 8.36 6.85
CA PHE A 36 -2.13 7.23 7.17
C PHE A 36 -2.38 6.34 5.96
N PHE A 37 -2.56 6.93 4.78
CA PHE A 37 -2.83 6.18 3.56
C PHE A 37 -1.76 5.10 3.28
N PRO A 38 -0.46 5.43 3.13
CA PRO A 38 0.56 4.41 2.90
C PRO A 38 0.76 3.51 4.14
N LEU A 39 0.55 4.02 5.35
CA LEU A 39 0.57 3.23 6.59
C LEU A 39 -0.60 2.23 6.70
N ALA A 40 -1.64 2.38 5.88
CA ALA A 40 -2.74 1.44 5.80
C ALA A 40 -2.58 0.47 4.62
N TRP A 41 -2.27 1.00 3.43
CA TRP A 41 -2.25 0.23 2.18
C TRP A 41 -1.07 -0.74 2.06
N TRP A 42 0.14 -0.33 2.46
CA TRP A 42 1.28 -1.25 2.40
C TRP A 42 1.11 -2.44 3.35
N PRO A 43 0.72 -2.24 4.62
CA PRO A 43 0.37 -3.35 5.49
C PRO A 43 -0.77 -4.22 4.97
N TYR A 44 -1.80 -3.62 4.38
CA TYR A 44 -2.89 -4.36 3.73
C TYR A 44 -2.36 -5.30 2.65
N ILE A 45 -1.48 -4.82 1.75
CA ILE A 45 -0.87 -5.66 0.70
C ILE A 45 -0.11 -6.85 1.32
N LEU A 46 0.68 -6.62 2.37
CA LEU A 46 1.41 -7.68 3.06
C LEU A 46 0.47 -8.73 3.69
N ILE A 47 -0.63 -8.28 4.29
CA ILE A 47 -1.64 -9.15 4.90
C ILE A 47 -2.31 -10.00 3.82
N VAL A 48 -2.79 -9.36 2.74
CA VAL A 48 -3.50 -10.04 1.66
C VAL A 48 -2.61 -11.03 0.92
N ASP A 49 -1.39 -10.63 0.54
CA ASP A 49 -0.44 -11.55 -0.07
C ASP A 49 -0.14 -12.74 0.87
N GLY A 50 0.00 -12.47 2.17
CA GLY A 50 0.17 -13.51 3.18
C GLY A 50 -1.01 -14.48 3.27
N LEU A 51 -2.24 -13.97 3.11
CA LEU A 51 -3.46 -14.78 3.10
C LEU A 51 -3.53 -15.62 1.82
N VAL A 52 -3.15 -15.04 0.67
CA VAL A 52 -3.03 -15.76 -0.60
C VAL A 52 -2.02 -16.89 -0.47
N TYR A 53 -0.84 -16.63 0.12
CA TYR A 53 0.15 -17.67 0.39
C TYR A 53 -0.38 -18.76 1.32
N HIS A 54 -1.04 -18.38 2.42
CA HIS A 54 -1.61 -19.33 3.37
C HIS A 54 -2.63 -20.27 2.69
N ARG A 55 -3.48 -19.73 1.81
CA ARG A 55 -4.53 -20.49 1.11
C ARG A 55 -4.01 -21.30 -0.08
N LYS A 56 -3.21 -20.68 -0.96
CA LYS A 56 -2.79 -21.26 -2.25
C LYS A 56 -1.39 -21.88 -2.20
N GLY A 57 -0.54 -21.46 -1.27
CA GLY A 57 0.85 -21.91 -1.13
C GLY A 57 1.83 -21.24 -2.08
N SER A 58 1.33 -20.37 -2.94
CA SER A 58 2.09 -19.45 -3.77
C SER A 58 1.43 -18.08 -3.67
N SER A 59 2.25 -17.03 -3.67
CA SER A 59 1.84 -15.64 -3.65
C SER A 59 2.86 -14.81 -4.40
N LEU A 60 2.45 -13.62 -4.85
CA LEU A 60 3.26 -12.77 -5.70
C LEU A 60 4.54 -12.33 -4.97
N LEU A 61 4.40 -11.78 -3.76
CA LEU A 61 5.53 -11.25 -3.00
C LEU A 61 6.56 -12.33 -2.65
N LYS A 62 6.11 -13.56 -2.40
CA LYS A 62 6.98 -14.66 -1.97
C LYS A 62 7.62 -15.43 -3.12
N HIS A 63 6.91 -15.65 -4.23
CA HIS A 63 7.37 -16.52 -5.32
C HIS A 63 7.76 -15.75 -6.59
N HIS A 64 7.25 -14.53 -6.74
CA HIS A 64 7.42 -13.67 -7.90
C HIS A 64 7.82 -12.24 -7.47
N PRO A 65 8.86 -12.07 -6.64
CA PRO A 65 9.21 -10.77 -6.08
C PRO A 65 9.64 -9.78 -7.16
N ARG A 66 10.24 -10.26 -8.26
CA ARG A 66 10.63 -9.38 -9.37
C ARG A 66 9.39 -8.75 -10.02
N GLU A 67 8.38 -9.57 -10.27
CA GLU A 67 7.10 -9.14 -10.82
C GLU A 67 6.41 -8.16 -9.86
N PHE A 68 6.42 -8.44 -8.55
CA PHE A 68 5.94 -7.51 -7.53
C PHE A 68 6.65 -6.14 -7.61
N PHE A 69 7.98 -6.12 -7.66
CA PHE A 69 8.72 -4.84 -7.71
C PHE A 69 8.55 -4.11 -9.04
N LEU A 70 8.36 -4.83 -10.15
CA LEU A 70 8.02 -4.23 -11.43
C LEU A 70 6.64 -3.58 -11.42
N LEU A 71 5.68 -4.10 -10.64
CA LEU A 71 4.37 -3.46 -10.50
C LEU A 71 4.44 -2.08 -9.85
N LEU A 72 5.44 -1.77 -9.03
CA LEU A 72 5.52 -0.48 -8.32
C LEU A 72 5.59 0.72 -9.28
N PRO A 73 6.58 0.81 -10.20
CA PRO A 73 6.61 1.90 -11.18
C PRO A 73 5.42 1.86 -12.12
N TRP A 74 4.94 0.69 -12.53
CA TRP A 74 3.73 0.57 -13.35
C TRP A 74 2.49 1.11 -12.64
N SER A 75 2.39 0.91 -11.34
CA SER A 75 1.28 1.39 -10.51
C SER A 75 1.31 2.91 -10.40
N VAL A 76 2.49 3.50 -10.23
CA VAL A 76 2.67 4.96 -10.28
C VAL A 76 2.25 5.51 -11.64
N CYS A 77 2.74 4.94 -12.74
CA CYS A 77 2.37 5.34 -14.09
C CYS A 77 0.86 5.22 -14.34
N PHE A 78 0.27 4.12 -13.90
CA PHE A 78 -1.16 3.86 -14.01
C PHE A 78 -1.98 4.93 -13.29
N TRP A 79 -1.62 5.26 -12.05
CA TRP A 79 -2.33 6.30 -11.30
C TRP A 79 -2.15 7.70 -11.91
N LEU A 80 -0.98 8.01 -12.46
CA LEU A 80 -0.75 9.31 -13.12
C LEU A 80 -1.66 9.54 -14.33
N ILE A 81 -2.13 8.47 -15.00
CA ILE A 81 -3.15 8.59 -16.05
C ILE A 81 -4.48 9.10 -15.45
N PHE A 82 -4.86 8.61 -14.28
CA PHE A 82 -6.06 9.10 -13.57
C PHE A 82 -5.89 10.54 -13.09
N GLU A 83 -4.70 10.92 -12.64
CA GLU A 83 -4.39 12.32 -12.32
C GLU A 83 -4.51 13.24 -13.55
N LEU A 84 -4.08 12.77 -14.73
CA LEU A 84 -4.24 13.55 -15.97
C LEU A 84 -5.73 13.80 -16.29
N PHE A 85 -6.58 12.77 -16.13
CA PHE A 85 -8.02 12.96 -16.25
C PHE A 85 -8.57 13.88 -15.16
N ASN A 86 -8.08 13.76 -13.93
CA ASN A 86 -8.52 14.57 -12.81
C ASN A 86 -8.22 16.06 -13.00
N VAL A 87 -7.11 16.43 -13.67
CA VAL A 87 -6.81 17.84 -14.00
C VAL A 87 -7.91 18.47 -14.86
N VAL A 88 -8.51 17.71 -15.77
CA VAL A 88 -9.61 18.19 -16.62
C VAL A 88 -10.95 18.15 -15.89
N LEU A 89 -11.22 17.04 -15.20
CA LEU A 89 -12.51 16.78 -14.58
C LEU A 89 -12.68 17.47 -13.22
N ASN A 90 -11.59 17.87 -12.57
CA ASN A 90 -11.56 18.40 -11.21
C ASN A 90 -12.32 17.51 -10.22
N ASN A 91 -12.14 16.19 -10.35
CA ASN A 91 -12.92 15.18 -9.65
C ASN A 91 -12.51 15.02 -8.18
N TRP A 92 -11.20 15.14 -7.87
CA TRP A 92 -10.67 15.15 -6.51
C TRP A 92 -9.50 16.13 -6.33
N HIS A 93 -9.24 16.50 -5.08
CA HIS A 93 -8.06 17.28 -4.68
C HIS A 93 -7.48 16.74 -3.38
N TYR A 94 -6.17 16.78 -3.25
CA TYR A 94 -5.47 16.33 -2.06
C TYR A 94 -5.51 17.41 -0.97
N VAL A 95 -6.03 17.05 0.20
CA VAL A 95 -6.03 17.90 1.40
C VAL A 95 -5.03 17.37 2.41
N MET A 96 -4.52 18.24 3.29
CA MET A 96 -3.57 17.87 4.34
C MET A 96 -2.37 17.09 3.77
N VAL A 97 -1.63 17.72 2.85
CA VAL A 97 -0.38 17.16 2.28
C VAL A 97 0.82 17.96 2.75
N PRO A 98 2.01 17.34 2.92
CA PRO A 98 3.22 18.06 3.33
C PRO A 98 3.50 19.28 2.45
N GLU A 99 3.90 20.40 3.05
CA GLU A 99 4.25 21.63 2.32
C GLU A 99 5.51 21.48 1.49
N ASN A 100 6.48 20.70 1.99
CA ASN A 100 7.71 20.42 1.28
C ASN A 100 7.43 19.64 -0.02
N ILE A 101 7.82 20.23 -1.15
CA ILE A 101 7.51 19.68 -2.48
C ILE A 101 8.15 18.31 -2.72
N LEU A 102 9.38 18.10 -2.26
CA LEU A 102 10.10 16.84 -2.45
C LEU A 102 9.43 15.73 -1.63
N GLN A 103 9.10 16.02 -0.37
CA GLN A 103 8.38 15.11 0.50
C GLN A 103 6.99 14.77 -0.07
N ARG A 104 6.29 15.76 -0.65
CA ARG A 104 4.99 15.55 -1.28
C ARG A 104 5.07 14.62 -2.49
N TRP A 105 5.99 14.88 -3.42
CA TRP A 105 6.16 14.02 -4.60
C TRP A 105 6.63 12.61 -4.24
N ALA A 106 7.54 12.48 -3.28
CA ALA A 106 7.92 11.18 -2.76
C ALA A 106 6.73 10.44 -2.12
N GLY A 107 5.92 11.16 -1.33
CA GLY A 107 4.69 10.62 -0.74
C GLY A 107 3.70 10.14 -1.79
N TYR A 108 3.46 10.92 -2.84
CA TYR A 108 2.62 10.51 -3.97
C TYR A 108 3.13 9.25 -4.65
N ALA A 109 4.43 9.17 -4.95
CA ALA A 109 5.01 7.96 -5.54
C ALA A 109 4.79 6.72 -4.64
N VAL A 110 4.99 6.86 -3.32
CA VAL A 110 4.76 5.77 -2.35
C VAL A 110 3.29 5.36 -2.28
N CYS A 111 2.36 6.31 -2.33
CA CYS A 111 0.92 6.03 -2.33
C CYS A 111 0.48 5.40 -3.65
N TYR A 112 0.86 5.97 -4.79
CA TYR A 112 0.44 5.51 -6.11
C TYR A 112 1.03 4.14 -6.46
N ALA A 113 2.18 3.79 -5.89
CA ALA A 113 2.79 2.48 -6.05
C ALA A 113 1.96 1.33 -5.43
N THR A 114 0.92 1.61 -4.64
CA THR A 114 0.11 0.58 -3.96
C THR A 114 -1.03 0.00 -4.79
N VAL A 115 -1.47 0.71 -5.83
CA VAL A 115 -2.71 0.39 -6.57
C VAL A 115 -2.64 -0.98 -7.23
N LEU A 116 -1.63 -1.24 -8.08
CA LEU A 116 -1.50 -2.53 -8.75
C LEU A 116 -1.12 -3.66 -7.79
N PRO A 117 -0.12 -3.50 -6.88
CA PRO A 117 0.16 -4.54 -5.88
C PRO A 117 -1.04 -4.90 -5.01
N GLY A 118 -1.95 -3.95 -4.73
CA GLY A 118 -3.18 -4.20 -3.98
C GLY A 118 -4.21 -5.09 -4.68
N LEU A 119 -4.03 -5.38 -5.98
CA LEU A 119 -4.93 -6.20 -6.78
C LEU A 119 -4.50 -7.68 -6.92
N PHE A 120 -3.25 -8.03 -6.56
CA PHE A 120 -2.66 -9.36 -6.78
C PHE A 120 -2.34 -10.08 -5.47
#